data_AF-A0AAW1U7Z5-F1
#
_entry.id   AF-A0AAW1U7Z5-F1
#
_cell.length_a   1.000
_cell.length_b   1.000
_cell.length_c   1.000
_cell.angle_alpha   90.00
_cell.angle_beta   90.00
_cell.angle_gamma   90.00
#
_symmetry.space_group_name_H-M   'P 1'
#
loop_
_entity.id
_entity.type
_entity.pdbx_description
1 polymer ?
#
loop_
_entity_poly.entity_id
_entity_poly.type
_entity_poly.pdbx_seq_one_letter_code
_entity_poly.pdbx_strand_id
1 'polypeptide(L)' 'MESEEVGGYKLGKLIIEGKTKQVYDVSSNSDEFVLLTNDRITAGNIVKAYDLAGKSAISTKTTSKGLELLNEV' A
#
# COMPACT_ATOMS: atom_id res chain seq x y z
N MET A 1 -18.08 -5.01 -10.89
CA MET A 1 -17.53 -4.60 -9.59
C MET A 1 -17.26 -3.12 -9.72
N GLU A 2 -17.88 -2.28 -8.90
CA GLU A 2 -17.57 -0.85 -8.86
C GLU A 2 -16.07 -0.68 -8.64
N SER A 3 -15.45 0.20 -9.43
CA SER A 3 -14.04 0.50 -9.31
C SER A 3 -13.81 1.26 -8.01
N GLU A 4 -13.07 0.67 -7.08
CA GLU A 4 -12.65 1.34 -5.85
C GLU A 4 -11.69 2.49 -6.20
N GLU A 5 -11.94 3.66 -5.61
CA GLU A 5 -11.12 4.87 -5.77
C GLU A 5 -10.36 5.11 -4.47
N VAL A 6 -9.03 5.31 -4.56
CA VAL A 6 -8.16 5.55 -3.40
C VAL A 6 -7.30 6.77 -3.68
N GLY A 7 -7.44 7.81 -2.86
CA GLY A 7 -6.63 9.03 -2.96
C GLY A 7 -6.77 9.75 -4.31
N GLY A 8 -7.93 9.66 -4.96
CA GLY A 8 -8.18 10.24 -6.29
C GLY A 8 -7.79 9.33 -7.46
N TYR A 9 -7.26 8.12 -7.20
CA TYR A 9 -6.86 7.17 -8.22
C TYR A 9 -7.86 6.01 -8.32
N LYS A 10 -8.27 5.72 -9.55
CA LYS A 10 -9.10 4.56 -9.86
C LYS A 10 -8.25 3.29 -9.85
N LEU A 11 -8.48 2.39 -8.89
CA LEU A 11 -7.76 1.13 -8.82
C LEU A 11 -8.02 0.29 -10.07
N GLY A 12 -6.93 -0.14 -10.70
CA GLY A 12 -6.93 -1.10 -11.79
C GLY A 12 -6.78 -2.53 -11.27
N LYS A 13 -6.01 -3.33 -12.00
CA LYS A 13 -5.78 -4.74 -11.68
C LYS A 13 -4.81 -4.86 -10.50
N LEU A 14 -5.08 -5.81 -9.59
CA LEU A 14 -4.08 -6.24 -8.60
C LEU A 14 -2.90 -6.92 -9.30
N ILE A 15 -1.71 -6.35 -9.16
CA ILE A 15 -0.46 -6.85 -9.74
C ILE A 15 0.12 -7.94 -8.85
N ILE A 16 0.23 -7.63 -7.55
CA ILE A 16 0.81 -8.53 -6.55
C ILE A 16 0.26 -8.21 -5.16
N GLU A 17 0.10 -9.26 -4.35
CA GLU A 17 -0.25 -9.16 -2.95
C GLU A 17 0.86 -9.74 -2.07
N GLY A 18 1.36 -8.91 -1.16
CA GLY A 18 2.27 -9.30 -0.11
C GLY A 18 1.57 -9.39 1.25
N LYS A 19 2.35 -9.71 2.28
CA LYS A 19 1.84 -9.92 3.65
C LYS A 19 1.12 -8.71 4.23
N THR A 20 1.58 -7.50 3.89
CA THR A 20 1.10 -6.24 4.48
C THR A 20 0.72 -5.17 3.46
N LYS A 21 0.89 -5.45 2.16
CA LYS A 21 0.68 -4.50 1.08
C LYS A 21 0.15 -5.19 -0.16
N GLN A 22 -0.66 -4.48 -0.92
CA GLN A 22 -1.15 -4.85 -2.24
C GLN A 22 -0.70 -3.77 -3.24
N VAL A 23 -0.33 -4.19 -4.44
CA VAL A 23 0.07 -3.30 -5.53
C VAL A 23 -0.96 -3.41 -6.63
N TYR A 24 -1.57 -2.29 -7.00
CA TYR A 24 -2.55 -2.20 -8.07
C TYR A 24 -2.00 -1.33 -9.20
N ASP A 25 -2.31 -1.69 -10.44
CA ASP A 25 -2.16 -0.77 -11.58
C ASP A 25 -3.12 0.42 -11.42
N VAL A 26 -2.77 1.57 -12.02
CA VAL A 26 -3.69 2.70 -12.17
C VAL A 26 -4.39 2.60 -13.52
N SER A 27 -5.72 2.52 -13.52
CA SER A 27 -6.49 2.31 -14.76
C SER A 27 -6.30 3.42 -15.82
N SER A 28 -5.92 4.62 -15.38
CA SER A 28 -5.73 5.80 -16.22
C SER A 28 -4.29 6.01 -16.70
N ASN A 29 -3.30 5.32 -16.12
CA ASN A 29 -1.88 5.51 -16.44
C ASN A 29 -1.10 4.21 -16.18
N SER A 30 -0.44 3.66 -17.21
CA SER A 30 0.33 2.41 -17.12
C SER A 30 1.67 2.54 -16.39
N ASP A 31 2.17 3.76 -16.20
CA ASP A 31 3.47 4.01 -15.58
C ASP A 31 3.37 4.28 -14.06
N GLU A 32 2.15 4.28 -13.53
CA GLU A 32 1.85 4.51 -12.11
C GLU A 32 1.16 3.30 -11.48
N PHE A 33 1.40 3.12 -10.18
CA PHE A 33 0.75 2.08 -9.39
C PHE A 33 0.29 2.64 -8.04
N VAL A 34 -0.74 2.02 -7.47
CA VAL A 34 -1.17 2.28 -6.09
C VAL A 34 -0.63 1.20 -5.17
N LEU A 35 0.13 1.63 -4.16
CA LEU A 35 0.58 0.76 -3.07
C LEU A 35 -0.36 0.89 -1.87
N LEU A 36 -1.27 -0.06 -1.71
CA LEU A 36 -2.21 -0.09 -0.60
C LEU A 36 -1.63 -0.89 0.57
N THR A 37 -1.71 -0.37 1.79
CA THR A 37 -1.22 -1.05 3.00
C THR A 37 -2.38 -1.52 3.86
N ASN A 38 -2.27 -2.68 4.51
CA ASN A 38 -3.31 -3.21 5.39
C ASN A 38 -2.93 -3.10 6.88
N ASP A 39 -3.92 -3.32 7.74
CA ASP A 39 -3.77 -3.33 9.20
C ASP A 39 -3.24 -4.68 9.71
N ARG A 40 -2.16 -5.19 9.12
CA ARG A 40 -1.50 -6.43 9.58
C ARG A 40 -0.03 -6.20 9.95
N ILE A 41 0.42 -6.99 10.92
CA ILE A 41 1.83 -7.10 11.29
C ILE A 41 2.25 -8.56 11.30
N THR A 42 3.43 -8.86 10.75
CA THR A 42 3.96 -10.23 10.66
C THR A 42 5.41 -10.29 11.08
N ALA A 43 5.85 -11.38 11.71
CA ALA A 43 7.24 -11.62 12.09
C ALA A 43 7.66 -13.08 11.82
N GLY A 44 8.96 -13.29 11.56
CA GLY A 44 9.53 -14.62 11.36
C GLY A 44 8.88 -15.40 10.21
N ASN A 45 8.82 -14.84 9.00
CA ASN A 45 8.17 -15.48 7.85
C ASN A 45 6.69 -15.88 8.07
N ILE A 46 5.92 -15.01 8.74
CA ILE A 46 4.50 -15.24 9.10
C ILE A 46 4.31 -16.31 10.20
N VAL A 47 5.37 -16.72 10.90
CA VAL A 47 5.20 -17.55 12.12
C VAL A 47 4.36 -16.82 13.18
N LYS A 48 4.43 -15.48 13.22
CA LYS A 48 3.52 -14.63 13.99
C LYS A 48 2.84 -13.64 13.07
N ALA A 49 1.51 -13.55 13.16
CA ALA A 49 0.70 -12.61 12.40
C ALA A 49 -0.49 -12.14 13.24
N TYR A 50 -0.73 -10.83 13.24
CA TYR A 50 -1.84 -10.21 13.97
C TYR A 50 -2.43 -9.08 13.14
N ASP A 51 -3.73 -8.89 13.31
CA ASP A 51 -4.38 -7.65 12.88
C ASP A 51 -4.04 -6.56 13.90
N LEU A 52 -3.69 -5.37 13.41
CA LEU A 52 -3.28 -4.24 14.21
C LEU A 52 -3.89 -2.98 13.61
N ALA A 53 -5.03 -2.57 14.18
CA ALA A 53 -5.78 -1.41 13.73
C ALA A 53 -4.89 -0.14 13.66
N GLY A 54 -4.99 0.59 12.56
CA GLY A 54 -4.24 1.82 12.31
C GLY A 54 -2.78 1.61 11.87
N LYS A 55 -2.30 0.35 11.76
CA LYS A 55 -0.95 0.06 11.28
C LYS A 55 -0.75 0.52 9.84
N SER A 56 -1.75 0.39 8.98
CA SER A 56 -1.75 0.87 7.60
C SER A 56 -1.44 2.37 7.55
N ALA A 57 -2.27 3.19 8.21
CA ALA A 57 -2.14 4.64 8.26
C ALA A 57 -0.76 5.09 8.75
N ILE A 58 -0.26 4.50 9.84
CA ILE A 58 1.08 4.82 10.37
C ILE A 58 2.18 4.43 9.38
N SER A 59 2.08 3.24 8.78
CA SER A 59 3.08 2.76 7.81
C SER A 59 3.16 3.68 6.59
N THR A 60 2.00 4.02 6.02
CA THR A 60 1.91 4.92 4.87
C THR A 60 2.49 6.27 5.21
N LYS A 61 2.10 6.88 6.34
CA LYS A 61 2.60 8.20 6.75
C LYS A 61 4.13 8.22 6.90
N THR A 62 4.70 7.21 7.56
CA THR A 62 6.16 7.12 7.76
C THR A 62 6.90 6.92 6.44
N THR A 63 6.43 6.01 5.58
CA THR A 63 7.07 5.76 4.28
C THR A 63 6.96 6.99 3.36
N SER A 64 5.78 7.61 3.27
CA SER A 64 5.60 8.82 2.45
C SER A 64 6.52 9.95 2.90
N LYS A 65 6.61 10.23 4.20
CA LYS A 65 7.50 11.29 4.69
C LYS A 65 8.97 10.95 4.48
N GLY A 66 9.36 9.68 4.65
CA GLY A 66 10.72 9.23 4.37
C GLY A 66 11.11 9.43 2.90
N LEU A 67 10.23 9.06 1.97
CA LEU A 67 10.47 9.22 0.54
C LEU A 67 10.47 10.68 0.10
N GLU A 68 9.58 11.51 0.65
CA GLU A 68 9.58 12.95 0.42
C GLU A 68 10.94 13.57 0.77
N LEU A 69 11.45 13.27 1.97
CA LEU A 69 12.78 13.75 2.42
C LEU A 69 13.93 13.25 1.54
N LEU A 70 13.86 12.02 1.05
CA LEU A 70 14.89 11.46 0.16
C LEU A 70 14.86 12.08 -1.24
N ASN A 71 13.69 12.51 -1.71
CA ASN A 71 13.52 13.17 -3.01
C ASN A 71 13.88 14.66 -2.99
N GLU A 72 14.13 15.25 -1.82
CA GLU A 72 14.61 16.63 -1.66
C GLU A 72 16.14 16.77 -1.90
N VAL A 73 16.86 15.66 -2.09
CA VAL A 73 18.32 15.59 -2.32
C VAL A 73 18.62 15.37 -3.80
#